data_AF-A0A1A8SAC7-F1
#
_entry.id   AF-A0A1A8SAC7-F1
#
_cell.length_a   1.000
_cell.length_b   1.000
_cell.length_c   1.000
_cell.angle_alpha   90.00
_cell.angle_beta   90.00
_cell.angle_gamma   90.00
#
_symmetry.space_group_name_H-M   'P 1'
#
loop_
_entity.id
_entity.type
_entity.pdbx_description
1 polymer ?
#
loop_
_entity_poly.entity_id
_entity_poly.type
_entity_poly.pdbx_seq_one_letter_code
_entity_poly.pdbx_strand_id
1 'polypeptide(L)'
;HQVVGLLRQMEKFLKGQEIRFTEGLRIMKSKLASLQSSASKLPQADQSAAPTTCPSLEAPAHGTKFGSKYFVGHEVHFTCSQGYQLVGSPTRVCRDNGTWTGVGAACKDVSECASNPCQNGGTCVEGINQYKCTCPQNWSGSHCQDQT
;
A
#
# COMPACT_ATOMS: atom_id res chain seq x y z
N HIS A 1 -46.28 28.52 -55.59
CA HIS A 1 -45.20 27.72 -56.23
C HIS A 1 -43.84 27.87 -55.54
N GLN A 2 -43.33 29.08 -55.30
CA GLN A 2 -42.02 29.31 -54.64
C GLN A 2 -41.89 28.66 -53.24
N VAL A 3 -42.90 28.79 -52.36
CA VAL A 3 -42.89 28.25 -50.99
C VAL A 3 -42.86 26.71 -50.94
N VAL A 4 -43.55 26.04 -51.87
CA VAL A 4 -43.57 24.56 -51.97
C VAL A 4 -42.20 24.04 -52.40
N GLY A 5 -41.47 24.80 -53.22
CA GLY A 5 -40.08 24.47 -53.61
C GLY A 5 -39.11 24.53 -52.44
N LEU A 6 -39.22 25.55 -51.59
CA LEU A 6 -38.41 25.73 -50.38
C LEU A 6 -38.67 24.64 -49.33
N LEU A 7 -39.94 24.26 -49.09
CA LEU A 7 -40.29 23.15 -48.19
C LEU A 7 -39.69 21.82 -48.66
N ARG A 8 -39.75 21.52 -49.97
CA ARG A 8 -39.12 20.33 -50.55
C ARG A 8 -37.59 20.35 -50.45
N GLN A 9 -36.95 21.53 -50.52
CA GLN A 9 -35.51 21.65 -50.30
C GLN A 9 -35.14 21.42 -48.83
N MET A 10 -35.93 21.94 -47.90
CA MET A 10 -35.71 21.76 -46.46
C MET A 10 -35.91 20.30 -46.04
N GLU A 11 -36.94 19.61 -46.55
CA GLU A 11 -37.13 18.17 -46.32
C GLU A 11 -35.97 17.33 -46.87
N LYS A 12 -35.45 17.66 -48.05
CA LYS A 12 -34.26 17.00 -48.61
C LYS A 12 -33.03 17.23 -47.74
N PHE A 13 -32.88 18.44 -47.19
CA PHE A 13 -31.78 18.78 -46.29
C PHE A 13 -31.88 18.03 -44.95
N LEU A 14 -33.07 17.99 -44.34
CA LEU A 14 -33.33 17.27 -43.09
C LEU A 14 -33.13 15.75 -43.25
N LYS A 15 -33.65 15.15 -44.34
CA LYS A 15 -33.37 13.75 -44.67
C LYS A 15 -31.88 13.49 -44.90
N GLY A 16 -31.17 14.44 -45.53
CA GLY A 16 -29.72 14.36 -45.70
C GLY A 16 -28.95 14.40 -44.37
N GLN A 17 -29.42 15.19 -43.40
CA GLN A 17 -28.85 15.23 -42.05
C GLN A 17 -29.12 13.94 -41.27
N GLU A 18 -30.32 13.38 -41.37
CA GLU A 18 -30.70 12.10 -40.76
C GLU A 18 -29.91 10.92 -41.34
N ILE A 19 -29.68 10.90 -42.66
CA ILE A 19 -28.81 9.92 -43.34
C ILE A 19 -27.35 10.04 -42.85
N ARG A 20 -26.84 11.26 -42.67
CA ARG A 20 -25.48 11.47 -42.13
C ARG A 20 -25.35 11.01 -40.68
N PHE A 21 -26.38 11.24 -39.86
CA PHE A 21 -26.41 10.80 -38.47
C PHE A 21 -26.51 9.26 -38.36
N THR A 22 -27.36 8.63 -39.17
CA THR A 22 -27.52 7.16 -39.19
C THR A 22 -26.26 6.46 -39.72
N GLU A 23 -25.61 6.99 -40.75
CA GLU A 23 -24.32 6.46 -41.23
C GLU A 23 -23.21 6.66 -40.20
N GLY A 24 -23.18 7.81 -39.52
CA GLY A 24 -22.27 8.05 -38.39
C GLY A 24 -22.47 7.04 -37.26
N LEU A 25 -23.73 6.74 -36.89
CA LEU A 25 -24.06 5.74 -35.88
C LEU A 25 -23.69 4.31 -36.34
N ARG A 26 -23.88 3.99 -37.63
CA ARG A 26 -23.47 2.71 -38.23
C ARG A 26 -21.95 2.54 -38.20
N ILE A 27 -21.19 3.58 -38.52
CA ILE A 27 -19.72 3.59 -38.42
C ILE A 27 -19.26 3.45 -36.97
N MET A 28 -19.90 4.15 -36.02
CA MET A 28 -19.58 4.02 -34.59
C MET A 28 -19.91 2.63 -34.05
N LYS A 29 -21.04 2.02 -34.44
CA LYS A 29 -21.39 0.63 -34.10
C LYS A 29 -20.42 -0.38 -34.72
N SER A 30 -19.98 -0.15 -35.96
CA SER A 30 -18.96 -0.98 -36.62
C SER A 30 -17.61 -0.89 -35.91
N LYS A 31 -17.17 0.32 -35.52
CA LYS A 31 -15.96 0.52 -34.70
C LYS A 31 -16.09 -0.14 -33.32
N LEU A 32 -17.24 -0.05 -32.67
CA LEU A 32 -17.51 -0.71 -31.40
C LEU A 32 -17.46 -2.25 -31.53
N ALA A 33 -18.05 -2.80 -32.59
CA ALA A 33 -17.99 -4.24 -32.89
C ALA A 33 -16.55 -4.71 -33.17
N SER A 34 -15.73 -3.88 -33.84
CA SER A 34 -14.30 -4.17 -34.06
C SER A 34 -13.42 -4.00 -32.82
N LEU A 35 -13.86 -3.23 -31.82
CA LEU A 35 -13.21 -3.12 -30.51
C LEU A 35 -13.60 -4.27 -29.58
N GLN A 36 -14.79 -4.86 -29.76
CA GLN A 36 -15.27 -6.01 -28.99
C GLN A 36 -14.68 -7.35 -29.46
N SER A 37 -14.22 -7.46 -30.72
CA SER A 37 -13.52 -8.67 -31.20
C SER A 37 -12.12 -8.85 -30.58
N SER A 38 -11.52 -7.78 -30.07
CA SER A 38 -10.24 -7.81 -29.35
C SER A 38 -10.38 -8.12 -27.85
N ALA A 39 -11.60 -8.07 -27.29
CA ALA A 39 -11.88 -8.28 -25.87
C ALA A 39 -12.23 -9.74 -25.51
N SER A 40 -12.21 -10.66 -26.48
CA SER A 40 -12.65 -12.05 -26.32
C SER A 40 -11.51 -13.08 -26.33
N LYS A 41 -10.24 -12.63 -26.24
CA LYS A 41 -9.08 -13.52 -26.08
C LYS A 41 -8.13 -13.06 -24.99
N LEU A 42 -8.68 -12.82 -23.81
CA LEU A 42 -7.90 -13.04 -22.58
C LEU A 42 -7.75 -14.56 -22.43
N PRO A 43 -6.55 -15.12 -22.15
CA PRO A 43 -6.47 -16.51 -21.76
C PRO A 43 -7.45 -16.72 -20.61
N GLN A 44 -8.36 -17.68 -20.77
CA GLN A 44 -9.26 -18.08 -19.68
C GLN A 44 -8.33 -18.46 -18.51
N ALA A 45 -8.35 -17.65 -17.46
CA ALA A 45 -7.72 -18.04 -16.20
C ALA A 45 -8.33 -19.39 -15.84
N ASP A 46 -7.47 -20.40 -15.77
CA ASP A 46 -7.81 -21.74 -15.33
C ASP A 46 -8.61 -21.64 -14.03
N GLN A 47 -9.90 -22.00 -14.08
CA GLN A 47 -10.84 -21.89 -12.97
C GLN A 47 -10.71 -23.05 -11.96
N SER A 48 -9.60 -23.81 -11.99
CA SER A 48 -9.44 -25.00 -11.14
C SER A 48 -8.49 -24.86 -9.94
N ALA A 49 -7.85 -23.70 -9.76
CA ALA A 49 -7.10 -23.43 -8.53
C ALA A 49 -7.53 -22.08 -7.96
N ALA A 50 -8.10 -22.09 -6.75
CA ALA A 50 -8.12 -20.86 -5.95
C ALA A 50 -6.68 -20.33 -5.88
N PRO A 51 -6.43 -19.03 -6.11
CA PRO A 51 -5.07 -18.51 -6.09
C PRO A 51 -4.47 -18.83 -4.73
N THR A 52 -3.29 -19.45 -4.69
CA THR A 52 -2.61 -19.71 -3.42
C THR A 52 -2.38 -18.36 -2.73
N THR A 53 -3.02 -18.17 -1.59
CA THR A 53 -2.88 -16.96 -0.78
C THR A 53 -2.22 -17.30 0.54
N CYS A 54 -1.46 -16.35 1.06
CA CYS A 54 -0.90 -16.44 2.39
C CYS A 54 -1.88 -15.88 3.44
N PRO A 55 -1.80 -16.32 4.70
CA PRO A 55 -2.60 -15.75 5.78
C PRO A 55 -2.40 -14.24 5.91
N SER A 56 -3.46 -13.51 6.27
CA SER A 56 -3.35 -12.09 6.61
C SER A 56 -2.38 -11.91 7.78
N LEU A 57 -1.55 -10.88 7.70
CA LEU A 57 -0.61 -10.50 8.76
C LEU A 57 -1.13 -9.24 9.45
N GLU A 58 -1.03 -9.19 10.77
CA GLU A 58 -1.31 -7.99 11.56
C GLU A 58 -0.06 -7.13 11.72
N ALA A 59 -0.26 -5.84 11.96
CA ALA A 59 0.85 -4.96 12.31
C ALA A 59 1.36 -5.31 13.72
N PRO A 60 2.68 -5.32 13.96
CA PRO A 60 3.22 -5.50 15.30
C PRO A 60 2.83 -4.32 16.19
N ALA A 61 2.66 -4.57 17.50
CA ALA A 61 2.49 -3.48 18.47
C ALA A 61 3.67 -2.50 18.36
N HIS A 62 3.39 -1.19 18.41
CA HIS A 62 4.38 -0.13 18.19
C HIS A 62 5.09 -0.23 16.82
N GLY A 63 4.37 -0.71 15.81
CA GLY A 63 4.86 -0.75 14.44
C GLY A 63 3.75 -0.67 13.41
N THR A 64 4.17 -0.60 12.15
CA THR A 64 3.31 -0.41 10.99
C THR A 64 3.56 -1.52 9.99
N LYS A 65 2.48 -2.01 9.36
CA LYS A 65 2.52 -2.96 8.25
C LYS A 65 2.23 -2.24 6.93
N PHE A 66 3.11 -2.40 5.95
CA PHE A 66 2.92 -1.94 4.58
C PHE A 66 2.58 -3.13 3.68
N GLY A 67 1.54 -2.95 2.86
CA GLY A 67 1.04 -4.00 1.98
C GLY A 67 -0.21 -4.68 2.53
N SER A 68 -1.16 -4.93 1.62
CA SER A 68 -2.46 -5.54 1.90
C SER A 68 -2.80 -6.69 0.94
N LYS A 69 -1.88 -6.99 0.01
CA LYS A 69 -2.02 -8.09 -0.95
C LYS A 69 -1.28 -9.30 -0.42
N TYR A 70 -1.94 -10.46 -0.47
CA TYR A 70 -1.43 -11.70 0.13
C TYR A 70 -1.30 -12.83 -0.90
N PHE A 71 -1.15 -12.50 -2.18
CA PHE A 71 -0.93 -13.48 -3.25
C PHE A 71 0.56 -13.85 -3.34
N VAL A 72 0.86 -15.03 -3.90
CA VAL A 72 2.24 -15.47 -4.16
C VAL A 72 3.07 -14.37 -4.83
N GLY A 73 4.29 -14.15 -4.35
CA GLY A 73 5.22 -13.14 -4.84
C GLY A 73 4.98 -11.72 -4.29
N HIS A 74 3.82 -11.43 -3.69
CA HIS A 74 3.63 -10.17 -2.98
C HIS A 74 4.43 -10.14 -1.68
N GLU A 75 4.91 -8.95 -1.35
CA GLU A 75 5.65 -8.69 -0.13
C GLU A 75 4.88 -7.77 0.83
N VAL A 76 5.14 -7.99 2.11
CA VAL A 76 4.68 -7.16 3.21
C VAL A 76 5.91 -6.66 3.96
N HIS A 77 5.99 -5.36 4.17
CA HIS A 77 7.10 -4.72 4.87
C HIS A 77 6.64 -4.20 6.23
N PHE A 78 7.50 -4.28 7.23
CA PHE A 78 7.23 -3.87 8.61
C PHE A 78 8.23 -2.83 9.06
N THR A 79 7.75 -1.79 9.73
CA THR A 79 8.58 -0.81 10.42
C THR A 79 8.11 -0.65 11.86
N CYS A 80 9.02 -0.21 12.72
CA CYS A 80 8.70 0.11 14.11
C CYS A 80 8.57 1.62 14.30
N SER A 81 7.77 2.02 15.30
CA SER A 81 7.74 3.39 15.80
C SER A 81 9.10 3.78 16.39
N GLN A 82 9.35 5.09 16.51
CA GLN A 82 10.58 5.59 17.11
C GLN A 82 10.78 5.07 18.54
N GLY A 83 12.01 4.70 18.90
CA GLY A 83 12.36 4.06 20.18
C GLY A 83 12.23 2.54 20.18
N TYR A 84 11.72 1.92 19.11
CA TYR A 84 11.55 0.48 19.02
C TYR A 84 12.43 -0.13 17.91
N GLN A 85 13.03 -1.28 18.22
CA GLN A 85 13.83 -2.08 17.30
C GLN A 85 13.00 -3.25 16.73
N LEU A 86 13.15 -3.48 15.42
CA LEU A 86 12.52 -4.61 14.75
C LEU A 86 13.27 -5.91 15.06
N VAL A 87 12.54 -6.89 15.59
CA VAL A 87 12.98 -8.26 15.81
C VAL A 87 12.21 -9.17 14.84
N GLY A 88 12.94 -10.04 14.12
CA GLY A 88 12.37 -10.92 13.10
C GLY A 88 12.69 -10.44 11.68
N SER A 89 11.81 -10.75 10.72
CA SER A 89 12.03 -10.38 9.33
C SER A 89 11.32 -9.07 8.97
N PRO A 90 12.03 -8.01 8.51
CA PRO A 90 11.42 -6.73 8.17
C PRO A 90 10.58 -6.78 6.89
N THR A 91 10.82 -7.75 6.02
CA THR A 91 10.03 -8.00 4.82
C THR A 91 9.72 -9.49 4.73
N ARG A 92 8.48 -9.82 4.38
CA ARG A 92 8.01 -11.19 4.19
C ARG A 92 7.34 -11.30 2.83
N VAL A 93 7.68 -12.35 2.09
CA VAL A 93 7.17 -12.62 0.74
C VAL A 93 6.28 -13.86 0.79
N CYS A 94 5.12 -13.81 0.14
CA CYS A 94 4.22 -14.95 0.07
C CYS A 94 4.77 -15.98 -0.92
N ARG A 95 4.97 -17.23 -0.48
CA ARG A 95 5.45 -18.32 -1.33
C ARG A 95 4.31 -19.07 -2.00
N ASP A 96 4.68 -19.86 -3.00
CA ASP A 96 3.83 -20.78 -3.76
C ASP A 96 3.15 -21.84 -2.90
N ASN A 97 3.74 -22.19 -1.75
CA ASN A 97 3.16 -23.11 -0.77
C ASN A 97 2.16 -22.43 0.21
N GLY A 98 1.82 -21.15 0.02
CA GLY A 98 0.89 -20.42 0.88
C GLY A 98 1.47 -19.99 2.22
N THR A 99 2.80 -20.04 2.38
CA THR A 99 3.48 -19.58 3.60
C THR A 99 4.34 -18.35 3.33
N TRP A 100 4.40 -17.46 4.32
CA TRP A 100 5.32 -16.33 4.29
C TRP A 100 6.76 -16.77 4.51
N THR A 101 7.71 -16.10 3.84
CA THR A 101 9.12 -16.20 4.19
C THR A 101 9.41 -15.59 5.56
N GLY A 102 10.59 -15.93 6.10
CA GLY A 102 11.11 -15.30 7.31
C GLY A 102 10.35 -15.62 8.59
N VAL A 103 10.70 -14.88 9.64
CA VAL A 103 10.16 -15.00 11.00
C VAL A 103 9.20 -13.83 11.25
N GLY A 104 8.20 -14.02 12.11
CA GLY A 104 7.25 -12.97 12.48
C GLY A 104 7.97 -11.71 12.99
N ALA A 105 7.51 -10.54 12.55
CA ALA A 105 8.06 -9.26 12.98
C ALA A 105 7.45 -8.82 14.31
N ALA A 106 8.28 -8.33 15.22
CA ALA A 106 7.87 -7.71 16.48
C ALA A 106 8.72 -6.46 16.73
N CYS A 107 8.12 -5.42 17.29
CA CYS A 107 8.83 -4.23 17.73
C CYS A 107 9.10 -4.34 19.23
N LYS A 108 10.36 -4.19 19.62
CA LYS A 108 10.82 -4.25 21.00
C LYS A 108 11.44 -2.91 21.38
N ASP A 109 11.11 -2.44 22.57
CA ASP A 109 11.69 -1.21 23.11
C ASP A 109 13.22 -1.34 23.15
N VAL A 110 13.92 -0.29 22.71
CA VAL A 110 15.39 -0.22 22.83
C VAL A 110 15.70 0.08 24.28
N SER A 111 16.67 -0.62 24.87
CA SER A 111 17.13 -0.31 26.23
C SER A 111 18.26 0.71 26.14
N GLU A 112 17.97 1.97 26.42
CA GLU A 112 18.98 3.03 26.48
C GLU A 112 19.91 2.86 27.68
N CYS A 113 19.42 2.24 28.77
CA CYS A 113 20.25 1.93 29.93
C CYS A 113 21.20 0.74 29.72
N ALA A 114 21.10 -0.01 28.63
CA ALA A 114 21.97 -1.17 28.36
C ALA A 114 23.47 -0.82 28.36
N SER A 115 23.81 0.43 28.02
CA SER A 115 25.18 0.94 28.02
C SER A 115 25.70 1.40 29.38
N ASN A 116 24.86 1.35 30.43
CA ASN A 116 25.12 1.94 31.75
C ASN A 116 25.64 3.38 31.67
N PRO A 117 24.86 4.32 31.09
CA PRO A 117 25.35 5.67 30.79
C PRO A 117 25.58 6.55 32.03
N CYS A 118 24.97 6.20 33.18
CA CYS A 118 25.06 6.98 34.41
C CYS A 118 26.35 6.68 35.19
N GLN A 119 27.08 7.72 35.57
CA GLN A 119 28.35 7.64 36.28
C GLN A 119 28.17 7.76 37.79
N ASN A 120 29.25 7.50 38.53
CA ASN A 120 29.37 7.78 39.98
C ASN A 120 28.25 7.18 40.84
N GLY A 121 27.73 6.01 40.46
CA GLY A 121 26.64 5.33 41.17
C GLY A 121 25.23 5.88 40.84
N GLY A 122 25.09 6.67 39.78
CA GLY A 122 23.80 7.10 39.26
C GLY A 122 22.93 5.93 38.80
N THR A 123 21.63 6.00 39.09
CA THR A 123 20.66 4.98 38.65
C THR A 123 20.08 5.39 37.29
N CYS A 124 20.22 4.54 36.28
CA CYS A 124 19.61 4.75 34.98
C CYS A 124 18.13 4.34 35.02
N VAL A 125 17.26 5.22 34.54
CA VAL A 125 15.82 5.01 34.38
C VAL A 125 15.51 4.99 32.89
N GLU A 126 14.98 3.86 32.41
CA GLU A 126 14.57 3.66 31.02
C GLU A 126 13.42 4.61 30.62
N GLY A 127 13.33 4.88 29.33
CA GLY A 127 12.25 5.63 28.72
C GLY A 127 12.23 5.40 27.21
N ILE A 128 11.15 5.76 26.53
CA ILE A 128 11.06 5.52 25.09
C ILE A 128 12.00 6.49 24.36
N ASN A 129 13.02 5.95 23.68
CA ASN A 129 14.00 6.73 22.92
C ASN A 129 14.79 7.72 23.79
N GLN A 130 14.84 7.51 25.11
CA GLN A 130 15.55 8.36 26.06
C GLN A 130 15.80 7.63 27.37
N TYR A 131 16.80 8.06 28.12
CA TYR A 131 17.00 7.63 29.51
C TYR A 131 17.16 8.84 30.42
N LYS A 132 17.03 8.61 31.73
CA LYS A 132 17.33 9.60 32.75
C LYS A 132 18.21 9.01 33.84
N CYS A 133 19.28 9.71 34.18
CA CYS A 133 20.08 9.38 35.37
C CYS A 133 19.51 10.05 36.61
N THR A 134 19.31 9.25 37.66
CA THR A 134 19.03 9.75 39.02
C THR A 134 20.35 9.76 39.79
N CYS A 135 20.84 10.96 40.14
CA CYS A 135 22.14 11.12 40.75
C CYS A 135 22.10 10.95 42.28
N PRO A 136 23.13 10.31 42.85
CA PRO A 136 23.31 10.27 44.30
C PRO A 136 23.68 11.65 44.86
N GLN A 137 23.67 11.78 46.18
CA GLN A 137 24.00 13.03 46.86
C GLN A 137 25.40 13.53 46.46
N ASN A 138 25.53 14.84 46.25
CA ASN A 138 26.74 15.54 45.80
C ASN A 138 27.17 15.24 44.36
N TRP A 139 26.30 14.66 43.52
CA TRP A 139 26.53 14.51 42.08
C TRP A 139 25.41 15.16 41.26
N SER A 140 25.76 15.71 40.11
CA SER A 140 24.86 16.39 39.19
C SER A 140 25.30 16.20 37.72
N GLY A 141 24.53 16.77 36.80
CA GLY A 141 24.71 16.59 35.36
C GLY A 141 23.82 15.49 34.77
N SER A 142 23.71 15.45 33.44
CA SER A 142 22.84 14.50 32.73
C SER A 142 23.25 13.03 32.96
N HIS A 143 24.54 12.77 33.19
CA HIS A 143 25.09 11.45 33.45
C HIS A 143 25.70 11.34 34.87
N CYS A 144 25.38 12.26 35.78
CA CYS A 144 25.95 12.31 37.14
C CYS A 144 27.48 12.43 37.18
N GLN A 145 28.08 13.10 36.19
CA GLN A 145 29.53 13.25 36.06
C GLN A 145 30.13 14.39 36.89
N ASP A 146 29.30 15.32 37.38
CA ASP A 146 29.77 16.55 38.03
C ASP A 146 29.57 16.47 39.55
N GLN A 147 30.63 16.69 40.33
CA GLN A 147 30.54 16.74 41.78
C GLN A 147 30.00 18.10 42.25
N THR A 148 29.03 18.08 43.17
CA THR A 148 28.33 19.27 43.69
C THR A 148 28.84 19.66 45.07
#